data_AF-A0A7Y2H952-F1
#
_entry.id   AF-A0A7Y2H952-F1
#
_cell.length_a   1.000
_cell.length_b   1.000
_cell.length_c   1.000
_cell.angle_alpha   90.00
_cell.angle_beta   90.00
_cell.angle_gamma   90.00
#
_symmetry.space_group_name_H-M   'P 1'
#
loop_
_entity.id
_entity.type
_entity.pdbx_description
1 polymer ?
#
loop_
_entity_poly.entity_id
_entity_poly.type
_entity_poly.pdbx_seq_one_letter_code
_entity_poly.pdbx_strand_id
1 'polypeptide(L)'
;EVRQLDQSNPDIRLFSGIESDILANGDLDYTDDVLAELDVVIASVHSNLKMDEEKATNRLLAAIENPFTSILGHPTGRLLLSRKGYPVDHKKIIDACAANNVCIEINASPYRLDLDWRWIQYAMEKDILLSINPDAHSVEGINDIFYGVCAARKGGLSKYSCLNAFDVEEFEEWLIEQHQKR
;
A
#
# COMPACT_ATOMS: atom_id res chain seq x y z
N GLU A 1 19.05 11.88 4.69
CA GLU A 1 18.28 13.02 5.22
C GLU A 1 17.17 12.58 6.19
N VAL A 2 16.22 11.72 5.76
CA VAL A 2 15.12 11.23 6.63
C VAL A 2 15.60 10.72 7.99
N ARG A 3 16.61 9.83 8.02
CA ARG A 3 17.17 9.29 9.27
C ARG A 3 17.79 10.35 10.19
N GLN A 4 18.34 11.43 9.63
CA GLN A 4 18.87 12.55 10.43
C GLN A 4 17.73 13.39 11.03
N LEU A 5 16.65 13.59 10.27
CA LEU A 5 15.46 14.27 10.76
C LEU A 5 14.76 13.48 11.87
N ASP A 6 14.62 12.16 11.70
CA ASP A 6 14.09 11.25 12.74
C ASP A 6 14.85 11.41 14.06
N GLN A 7 16.19 11.31 14.01
CA GLN A 7 17.05 11.47 15.19
C GLN A 7 16.94 12.85 15.86
N SER A 8 16.55 13.88 15.12
CA SER A 8 16.39 15.24 15.63
C SER A 8 14.98 15.56 16.13
N ASN A 9 14.01 14.65 15.96
CA ASN A 9 12.61 14.86 16.31
C ASN A 9 12.15 13.87 17.39
N PRO A 10 11.96 14.32 18.65
CA PRO A 10 11.60 13.42 19.75
C PRO A 10 10.12 13.04 19.78
N ASP A 11 9.25 13.76 19.07
CA ASP A 11 7.79 13.65 19.20
C ASP A 11 7.15 12.73 18.14
N ILE A 12 7.83 12.54 17.00
CA ILE A 12 7.32 11.78 15.86
C ILE A 12 8.48 10.98 15.26
N ARG A 13 8.23 9.69 15.01
CA ARG A 13 9.14 8.84 14.24
C ARG A 13 8.94 9.02 12.73
N LEU A 14 10.04 9.05 12.00
CA LEU A 14 10.08 9.18 10.54
C LEU A 14 10.76 7.97 9.93
N PHE A 15 10.01 7.24 9.10
CA PHE A 15 10.51 6.10 8.34
C PHE A 15 10.85 6.52 6.92
N SER A 16 11.98 6.04 6.42
CA SER A 16 12.37 6.22 5.03
C SER A 16 11.59 5.24 4.15
N GLY A 17 10.84 5.76 3.19
CA GLY A 17 10.09 4.92 2.26
C GLY A 17 9.98 5.54 0.90
N ILE A 18 9.42 4.76 -0.02
CA ILE A 18 9.17 5.17 -1.40
C ILE A 18 7.82 4.62 -1.88
N GLU A 19 7.17 5.39 -2.73
CA GLU A 19 6.18 4.85 -3.65
C GLU A 19 6.91 4.52 -4.96
N SER A 20 7.20 3.24 -5.17
CA SER A 20 7.89 2.73 -6.35
C SER A 20 6.89 2.42 -7.45
N ASP A 21 7.15 2.94 -8.66
CA ASP A 21 6.35 2.62 -9.84
C ASP A 21 6.52 1.14 -10.17
N ILE A 22 5.39 0.45 -10.37
CA ILE A 22 5.36 -0.88 -10.97
C ILE A 22 5.48 -0.69 -12.48
N LEU A 23 6.59 -1.12 -13.07
CA LEU A 23 6.87 -1.03 -14.49
C LEU A 23 5.94 -1.93 -15.33
N ALA A 24 5.96 -1.76 -16.65
CA ALA A 24 5.04 -2.48 -17.55
C ALA A 24 5.21 -4.02 -17.52
N ASN A 25 6.39 -4.49 -17.12
CA ASN A 25 6.72 -5.90 -16.93
C ASN A 25 6.46 -6.41 -15.50
N GLY A 26 6.07 -5.53 -14.57
CA GLY A 26 5.80 -5.88 -13.17
C GLY A 26 6.97 -5.62 -12.21
N ASP A 27 8.16 -5.28 -12.73
CA ASP A 27 9.30 -4.92 -11.89
C ASP A 27 9.05 -3.59 -11.16
N LEU A 28 9.77 -3.38 -10.07
CA LEU A 28 9.83 -2.08 -9.39
C LEU A 28 10.81 -1.15 -10.13
N ASP A 29 10.56 0.16 -10.08
CA ASP A 29 11.34 1.16 -10.83
C ASP A 29 12.70 1.52 -10.21
N TYR A 30 13.01 0.98 -9.03
CA TYR A 30 14.30 1.09 -8.36
C TYR A 30 15.05 -0.25 -8.35
N THR A 31 16.37 -0.17 -8.26
CA THR A 31 17.24 -1.35 -8.12
C THR A 31 17.19 -1.91 -6.70
N ASP A 32 17.42 -3.21 -6.56
CA ASP A 32 17.38 -3.93 -5.28
C ASP A 32 18.29 -3.31 -4.21
N ASP A 33 19.45 -2.79 -4.59
CA ASP A 33 20.39 -2.09 -3.70
C ASP A 33 19.80 -0.80 -3.13
N VAL A 34 19.00 -0.06 -3.90
CA VAL A 34 18.28 1.13 -3.39
C VAL A 34 17.10 0.70 -2.52
N LEU A 35 16.32 -0.29 -2.96
CA LEU A 35 15.16 -0.79 -2.22
C LEU A 35 15.55 -1.39 -0.87
N ALA A 36 16.72 -2.01 -0.77
CA ALA A 36 17.26 -2.58 0.45
C ALA A 36 17.57 -1.53 1.54
N GLU A 37 17.84 -0.27 1.17
CA GLU A 37 18.16 0.80 2.13
C GLU A 37 16.91 1.44 2.78
N LEU A 38 15.74 1.22 2.19
CA LEU A 38 14.47 1.81 2.61
C LEU A 38 13.79 0.97 3.69
N ASP A 39 13.13 1.65 4.64
CA ASP A 39 12.35 1.00 5.68
C ASP A 39 11.09 0.37 5.08
N VAL A 40 10.34 1.11 4.25
CA VAL A 40 9.08 0.65 3.64
C VAL A 40 9.01 0.95 2.13
N VAL A 41 8.53 -0.01 1.34
CA VAL A 41 8.31 0.15 -0.11
C VAL A 41 6.84 -0.05 -0.43
N ILE A 42 6.23 0.98 -1.02
CA ILE A 42 4.86 0.95 -1.52
C ILE A 42 4.93 0.77 -3.04
N ALA A 43 4.34 -0.30 -3.57
CA ALA A 43 4.34 -0.58 -5.01
C ALA A 43 2.99 -0.14 -5.63
N SER A 44 3.04 0.70 -6.66
CA SER A 44 1.85 1.33 -7.26
C SER A 44 1.94 1.39 -8.79
N VAL A 45 0.80 1.38 -9.49
CA VAL A 45 0.76 1.57 -10.96
C VAL A 45 0.31 2.99 -11.31
N HIS A 46 1.18 3.76 -11.97
CA HIS A 46 0.85 5.13 -12.40
C HIS A 46 0.82 5.31 -13.92
N SER A 47 1.37 4.34 -14.67
CA SER A 47 1.52 4.39 -16.12
C SER A 47 0.92 3.17 -16.82
N ASN A 48 0.69 3.28 -18.13
CA ASN A 48 0.16 2.19 -18.97
C ASN A 48 -1.15 1.58 -18.45
N LEU A 49 -2.09 2.44 -18.03
CA LEU A 49 -3.35 2.04 -17.38
C LEU A 49 -4.38 1.38 -18.31
N LYS A 50 -4.15 1.40 -19.63
CA LYS A 50 -5.01 0.71 -20.60
C LYS A 50 -4.56 -0.74 -20.72
N MET A 51 -5.14 -1.60 -19.88
CA MET A 51 -4.86 -3.03 -19.81
C MET A 51 -6.17 -3.81 -19.75
N ASP A 52 -6.18 -5.04 -20.24
CA ASP A 52 -7.20 -6.02 -19.89
C ASP A 52 -6.94 -6.58 -18.47
N GLU A 53 -7.91 -7.33 -17.95
CA GLU A 53 -7.86 -7.85 -16.57
C GLU A 53 -6.67 -8.79 -16.35
N GLU A 54 -6.38 -9.65 -17.33
CA GLU A 54 -5.28 -10.60 -17.25
C GLU A 54 -3.93 -9.87 -17.15
N LYS A 55 -3.68 -8.92 -18.05
CA LYS A 55 -2.44 -8.15 -18.06
C LYS A 55 -2.27 -7.31 -16.79
N ALA A 56 -3.33 -6.63 -16.35
CA ALA A 56 -3.28 -5.81 -15.14
C ALA A 56 -3.04 -6.66 -13.89
N THR A 57 -3.73 -7.81 -13.78
CA THR A 57 -3.56 -8.74 -12.66
C THR A 57 -2.14 -9.29 -12.64
N ASN A 58 -1.61 -9.79 -13.77
CA ASN A 58 -0.25 -10.34 -13.83
C ASN A 58 0.82 -9.29 -13.50
N ARG A 59 0.64 -8.04 -13.93
CA ARG A 59 1.56 -6.94 -13.60
C ARG A 59 1.60 -6.67 -12.10
N LEU A 60 0.45 -6.66 -11.43
CA LEU A 60 0.40 -6.49 -9.97
C LEU A 60 0.95 -7.72 -9.24
N LEU A 61 0.67 -8.94 -9.71
CA LEU A 61 1.18 -10.17 -9.10
C LEU A 61 2.71 -10.19 -9.10
N ALA A 62 3.35 -9.83 -10.22
CA ALA A 62 4.81 -9.73 -10.31
C ALA A 62 5.39 -8.74 -9.28
N ALA A 63 4.74 -7.60 -9.06
CA ALA A 63 5.17 -6.64 -8.05
C ALA A 63 4.94 -7.14 -6.61
N ILE A 64 3.84 -7.86 -6.36
CA ILE A 64 3.52 -8.45 -5.05
C ILE A 64 4.51 -9.57 -4.68
N GLU A 65 4.95 -10.34 -5.68
CA GLU A 65 5.94 -11.41 -5.51
C GLU A 65 7.38 -10.89 -5.37
N ASN A 66 7.61 -9.60 -5.62
CA ASN A 66 8.90 -8.98 -5.36
C ASN A 66 9.14 -8.87 -3.83
N PRO A 67 10.26 -9.38 -3.30
CA PRO A 67 10.48 -9.47 -1.85
C PRO A 67 10.67 -8.11 -1.16
N PHE A 68 10.91 -7.04 -1.91
CA PHE A 68 11.01 -5.69 -1.36
C PHE A 68 9.64 -5.04 -1.13
N THR A 69 8.59 -5.49 -1.82
CA THR A 69 7.25 -4.91 -1.70
C THR A 69 6.68 -5.10 -0.30
N SER A 70 6.44 -3.98 0.40
CA SER A 70 5.86 -4.01 1.75
C SER A 70 4.36 -3.72 1.74
N ILE A 71 3.94 -2.78 0.88
CA ILE A 71 2.55 -2.35 0.72
C ILE A 71 2.21 -2.28 -0.76
N LEU A 72 1.05 -2.80 -1.16
CA LEU A 72 0.45 -2.54 -2.48
C LEU A 72 -0.39 -1.26 -2.41
N GLY A 73 0.06 -0.20 -3.08
CA GLY A 73 -0.59 1.11 -3.13
C GLY A 73 -1.77 1.16 -4.09
N HIS A 74 -2.79 1.94 -3.75
CA HIS A 74 -4.04 2.20 -4.50
C HIS A 74 -4.27 1.32 -5.77
N PRO A 75 -4.65 0.03 -5.58
CA PRO A 75 -4.33 -1.06 -6.50
C PRO A 75 -5.07 -1.06 -7.83
N THR A 76 -6.11 -0.23 -7.99
CA THR A 76 -6.89 -0.14 -9.23
C THR A 76 -6.51 1.08 -10.09
N GLY A 77 -5.71 1.99 -9.53
CA GLY A 77 -5.37 3.26 -10.16
C GLY A 77 -6.58 4.15 -10.47
N ARG A 78 -7.74 3.91 -9.84
CA ARG A 78 -8.96 4.69 -10.09
C ARG A 78 -8.82 6.12 -9.60
N LEU A 79 -9.52 7.02 -10.29
CA LEU A 79 -9.82 8.37 -9.82
C LEU A 79 -11.33 8.58 -9.92
N LEU A 80 -12.01 8.69 -8.79
CA LEU A 80 -13.43 8.92 -8.70
C LEU A 80 -13.83 10.13 -9.54
N LEU A 81 -14.90 9.97 -10.32
CA LEU A 81 -15.44 10.97 -11.25
C LEU A 81 -14.51 11.38 -12.41
N SER A 82 -13.33 10.78 -12.56
CA SER A 82 -12.36 11.14 -13.60
C SER A 82 -11.91 9.93 -14.42
N ARG A 83 -11.35 8.91 -13.77
CA ARG A 83 -10.75 7.74 -14.41
C ARG A 83 -11.28 6.46 -13.77
N LYS A 84 -11.97 5.64 -14.55
CA LYS A 84 -12.27 4.26 -14.12
C LYS A 84 -10.95 3.52 -13.90
N GLY A 85 -10.84 2.80 -12.78
CA GLY A 85 -9.70 1.92 -12.52
C GLY A 85 -9.55 0.86 -13.61
N TYR A 86 -8.32 0.40 -13.84
CA TYR A 86 -8.10 -0.75 -14.72
C TYR A 86 -8.69 -2.01 -14.08
N PRO A 87 -9.21 -2.96 -14.87
CA PRO A 87 -9.80 -4.17 -14.33
C PRO A 87 -8.73 -5.05 -13.69
N VAL A 88 -9.04 -5.65 -12.54
CA VAL A 88 -8.15 -6.59 -11.84
C VAL A 88 -8.98 -7.73 -11.23
N ASP A 89 -8.39 -8.92 -11.13
CA ASP A 89 -8.92 -10.00 -10.32
C ASP A 89 -8.55 -9.75 -8.84
N HIS A 90 -9.39 -9.01 -8.14
CA HIS A 90 -9.17 -8.63 -6.75
C HIS A 90 -8.91 -9.83 -5.83
N LYS A 91 -9.54 -10.99 -6.08
CA LYS A 91 -9.33 -12.17 -5.24
C LYS A 91 -7.92 -12.69 -5.39
N LYS A 92 -7.43 -12.81 -6.63
CA LYS A 92 -6.03 -13.21 -6.89
C LYS A 92 -5.04 -12.23 -6.29
N ILE A 93 -5.28 -10.93 -6.42
CA ILE A 93 -4.41 -9.90 -5.84
C ILE A 93 -4.36 -10.03 -4.31
N ILE A 94 -5.51 -10.16 -3.66
CA ILE A 94 -5.59 -10.32 -2.20
C ILE A 94 -4.92 -11.63 -1.77
N ASP A 95 -5.21 -12.74 -2.43
CA ASP A 95 -4.57 -14.03 -2.14
C ASP A 95 -3.04 -13.98 -2.29
N ALA A 96 -2.53 -13.29 -3.31
CA ALA A 96 -1.10 -13.09 -3.50
C ALA A 96 -0.48 -12.20 -2.41
N CYS A 97 -1.16 -11.12 -2.02
CA CYS A 97 -0.73 -10.29 -0.91
C CYS A 97 -0.63 -11.08 0.39
N ALA A 98 -1.61 -11.95 0.69
CA ALA A 98 -1.55 -12.85 1.84
C ALA A 98 -0.36 -13.81 1.77
N ALA A 99 -0.13 -14.42 0.61
CA ALA A 99 0.96 -15.39 0.42
C ALA A 99 2.35 -14.76 0.55
N ASN A 100 2.51 -13.47 0.20
CA ASN A 100 3.78 -12.75 0.24
C ASN A 100 3.88 -11.79 1.44
N ASN A 101 2.92 -11.82 2.37
CA ASN A 101 2.82 -10.94 3.53
C ASN A 101 2.85 -9.43 3.15
N VAL A 102 2.26 -9.07 2.01
CA VAL A 102 2.17 -7.69 1.51
C VAL A 102 0.90 -7.03 2.04
N CYS A 103 1.03 -5.88 2.71
CA CYS A 103 -0.10 -5.08 3.16
C CYS A 103 -0.82 -4.43 1.96
N ILE A 104 -2.13 -4.18 2.04
CA ILE A 104 -2.86 -3.45 0.99
C ILE A 104 -3.31 -2.08 1.48
N GLU A 105 -3.05 -1.05 0.70
CA GLU A 105 -3.49 0.31 0.98
C GLU A 105 -5.00 0.49 0.76
N ILE A 106 -5.64 1.18 1.70
CA ILE A 106 -6.89 1.92 1.57
C ILE A 106 -6.51 3.40 1.48
N ASN A 107 -6.35 3.86 0.25
CA ASN A 107 -5.95 5.22 -0.04
C ASN A 107 -7.10 6.17 0.32
N ALA A 108 -6.86 7.04 1.29
CA ALA A 108 -7.84 7.89 1.91
C ALA A 108 -8.10 9.18 1.10
N SER A 109 -7.34 9.44 0.04
CA SER A 109 -7.61 10.56 -0.85
C SER A 109 -9.08 10.50 -1.33
N PRO A 110 -9.86 11.61 -1.22
CA PRO A 110 -11.26 11.65 -1.64
C PRO A 110 -11.42 11.44 -3.15
N TYR A 111 -10.33 11.57 -3.92
CA TYR A 111 -10.30 11.27 -5.33
C TYR A 111 -10.08 9.78 -5.62
N ARG A 112 -9.64 8.96 -4.66
CA ARG A 112 -9.29 7.55 -4.87
C ARG A 112 -10.22 6.59 -4.12
N LEU A 113 -10.18 6.63 -2.78
CA LEU A 113 -10.81 5.66 -1.88
C LEU A 113 -10.52 4.21 -2.29
N ASP A 114 -9.25 3.88 -2.54
CA ASP A 114 -8.82 2.63 -3.19
C ASP A 114 -7.75 1.93 -2.34
N LEU A 115 -7.91 0.71 -1.83
CA LEU A 115 -8.88 -0.33 -2.14
C LEU A 115 -10.35 0.02 -1.83
N ASP A 116 -11.26 -0.43 -2.70
CA ASP A 116 -12.69 -0.30 -2.45
C ASP A 116 -13.13 -1.05 -1.19
N TRP A 117 -13.91 -0.40 -0.32
CA TRP A 117 -14.40 -0.95 0.96
C TRP A 117 -15.05 -2.34 0.86
N ARG A 118 -15.59 -2.71 -0.32
CA ARG A 118 -16.23 -4.01 -0.57
C ARG A 118 -15.25 -5.19 -0.46
N TRP A 119 -13.96 -4.95 -0.62
CA TRP A 119 -12.92 -5.98 -0.58
C TRP A 119 -12.26 -6.13 0.80
N ILE A 120 -12.54 -5.22 1.73
CA ILE A 120 -11.93 -5.21 3.08
C ILE A 120 -12.24 -6.50 3.83
N GLN A 121 -13.50 -6.98 3.78
CA GLN A 121 -13.87 -8.22 4.47
C GLN A 121 -13.07 -9.41 3.95
N TYR A 122 -12.93 -9.55 2.63
CA TYR A 122 -12.17 -10.66 2.05
C TYR A 122 -10.68 -10.56 2.36
N ALA A 123 -10.10 -9.35 2.39
CA ALA A 123 -8.72 -9.16 2.81
C ALA A 123 -8.50 -9.57 4.27
N MET A 124 -9.43 -9.25 5.16
CA MET A 124 -9.37 -9.70 6.56
C MET A 124 -9.55 -11.22 6.70
N GLU A 125 -10.43 -11.84 5.91
CA GLU A 125 -10.57 -13.32 5.87
C GLU A 125 -9.30 -14.05 5.41
N LYS A 126 -8.37 -13.31 4.79
CA LYS A 126 -7.07 -13.80 4.33
C LYS A 126 -5.92 -13.38 5.26
N ASP A 127 -6.25 -12.86 6.44
CA ASP A 127 -5.28 -12.42 7.45
C ASP A 127 -4.29 -11.35 6.94
N ILE A 128 -4.73 -10.51 6.00
CA ILE A 128 -3.91 -9.42 5.45
C ILE A 128 -4.10 -8.15 6.29
N LEU A 129 -2.99 -7.47 6.57
CA LEU A 129 -3.01 -6.11 7.12
C LEU A 129 -3.42 -5.10 6.04
N LEU A 130 -4.30 -4.17 6.39
CA LEU A 130 -4.65 -3.02 5.56
C LEU A 130 -4.07 -1.73 6.15
N SER A 131 -3.62 -0.81 5.30
CA SER A 131 -3.12 0.51 5.71
C SER A 131 -3.99 1.65 5.18
N ILE A 132 -4.33 2.63 6.01
CA ILE A 132 -5.13 3.81 5.65
C ILE A 132 -4.18 4.99 5.46
N ASN A 133 -3.93 5.39 4.22
CA ASN A 133 -2.92 6.41 3.90
C ASN A 133 -3.53 7.57 3.10
N PRO A 134 -3.26 8.84 3.45
CA PRO A 134 -3.89 10.00 2.80
C PRO A 134 -3.38 10.35 1.41
N ASP A 135 -2.21 9.84 0.99
CA ASP A 135 -1.55 10.27 -0.26
C ASP A 135 -1.34 11.81 -0.28
N ALA A 136 -0.92 12.33 0.89
CA ALA A 136 -0.90 13.75 1.17
C ALA A 136 0.24 14.46 0.41
N HIS A 137 -0.14 15.41 -0.44
CA HIS A 137 0.78 16.31 -1.16
C HIS A 137 0.80 17.74 -0.58
N SER A 138 0.13 17.93 0.56
CA SER A 138 0.17 19.14 1.38
C SER A 138 -0.08 18.76 2.85
N VAL A 139 0.20 19.67 3.78
CA VAL A 139 -0.07 19.45 5.21
C VAL A 139 -1.56 19.24 5.45
N GLU A 140 -2.41 19.99 4.76
CA GLU A 140 -3.87 19.87 4.85
C GLU A 140 -4.36 18.50 4.36
N GLY A 141 -3.69 17.94 3.34
CA GLY A 141 -3.99 16.62 2.79
C GLY A 141 -3.88 15.48 3.81
N ILE A 142 -3.12 15.65 4.90
CA ILE A 142 -3.08 14.67 6.00
C ILE A 142 -4.48 14.44 6.59
N ASN A 143 -5.35 15.44 6.57
CA ASN A 143 -6.72 15.32 7.10
C ASN A 143 -7.61 14.38 6.26
N ASP A 144 -7.20 14.02 5.04
CA ASP A 144 -7.95 13.08 4.19
C ASP A 144 -8.01 11.67 4.79
N ILE A 145 -7.16 11.33 5.79
CA ILE A 145 -7.28 10.12 6.61
C ILE A 145 -8.72 9.90 7.08
N PHE A 146 -9.46 10.97 7.37
CA PHE A 146 -10.88 10.92 7.72
C PHE A 146 -11.71 10.09 6.74
N TYR A 147 -11.55 10.28 5.44
CA TYR A 147 -12.33 9.57 4.42
C TYR A 147 -11.94 8.10 4.32
N GLY A 148 -10.66 7.80 4.46
CA GLY A 148 -10.14 6.43 4.54
C GLY A 148 -10.71 5.68 5.74
N VAL A 149 -10.76 6.32 6.91
CA VAL A 149 -11.40 5.76 8.11
C VAL A 149 -12.90 5.53 7.89
N CYS A 150 -13.60 6.44 7.22
CA CYS A 150 -15.01 6.22 6.86
C CYS A 150 -15.19 4.99 5.95
N ALA A 151 -14.35 4.83 4.93
CA ALA A 151 -14.37 3.68 4.03
C ALA A 151 -14.01 2.37 4.77
N ALA A 152 -12.99 2.41 5.62
CA ALA A 152 -12.55 1.29 6.44
C ALA A 152 -13.65 0.81 7.38
N ARG A 153 -14.29 1.73 8.11
CA ARG A 153 -15.43 1.43 8.99
C ARG A 153 -16.61 0.83 8.23
N LYS A 154 -16.88 1.34 7.02
CA LYS A 154 -17.94 0.80 6.16
C LYS A 154 -17.65 -0.63 5.71
N GLY A 155 -16.39 -0.95 5.41
CA GLY A 155 -15.95 -2.32 5.09
C GLY A 155 -15.74 -3.22 6.30
N GLY A 156 -15.96 -2.71 7.52
CA GLY A 156 -15.82 -3.48 8.76
C GLY A 156 -14.38 -3.70 9.21
N LEU A 157 -13.41 -2.89 8.76
CA LEU A 157 -12.00 -3.04 9.13
C LEU A 157 -11.83 -3.01 10.65
N SER A 158 -11.28 -4.11 11.17
CA SER A 158 -10.88 -4.24 12.57
C SER A 158 -9.55 -3.54 12.82
N LYS A 159 -9.36 -2.99 14.02
CA LYS A 159 -8.06 -2.45 14.44
C LYS A 159 -6.94 -3.51 14.40
N TYR A 160 -7.27 -4.78 14.62
CA TYR A 160 -6.31 -5.88 14.61
C TYR A 160 -5.81 -6.25 13.21
N SER A 161 -6.49 -5.76 12.16
CA SER A 161 -6.10 -5.95 10.76
C SER A 161 -5.70 -4.63 10.10
N CYS A 162 -5.45 -3.58 10.90
CA CYS A 162 -5.15 -2.23 10.44
C CYS A 162 -3.74 -1.84 10.86
N LEU A 163 -2.82 -1.73 9.90
CA LEU A 163 -1.40 -1.43 10.15
C LEU A 163 -1.22 -0.11 10.91
N ASN A 164 -2.01 0.92 10.62
CA ASN A 164 -1.92 2.23 11.29
C ASN A 164 -2.43 2.21 12.75
N ALA A 165 -2.98 1.09 13.23
CA ALA A 165 -3.40 0.93 14.61
C ALA A 165 -2.28 0.39 15.51
N PHE A 166 -1.15 0.01 14.92
CA PHE A 166 0.06 -0.39 15.64
C PHE A 166 0.64 0.81 16.37
N ASP A 167 1.24 0.56 17.53
CA ASP A 167 2.19 1.51 18.10
C ASP A 167 3.53 1.50 17.31
N VAL A 168 4.47 2.35 17.74
CA VAL A 168 5.73 2.52 17.01
C VAL A 168 6.55 1.23 17.06
N GLU A 169 6.60 0.59 18.22
CA GLU A 169 7.35 -0.65 18.42
C GLU A 169 6.77 -1.79 17.59
N GLU A 170 5.45 -1.97 17.58
CA GLU A 170 4.75 -2.95 16.73
C GLU A 170 5.02 -2.69 15.24
N PHE A 171 5.05 -1.43 14.80
CA PHE A 171 5.37 -1.08 13.41
C PHE A 171 6.83 -1.36 13.07
N GLU A 172 7.78 -1.07 13.96
CA GLU A 172 9.20 -1.41 13.78
C GLU A 172 9.42 -2.93 13.70
N GLU A 173 8.73 -3.71 14.53
CA GLU A 173 8.75 -5.18 14.44
C GLU A 173 8.20 -5.65 13.10
N TRP A 174 7.08 -5.09 12.63
CA TRP A 174 6.54 -5.39 11.31
C TRP A 174 7.55 -5.07 10.19
N LEU A 175 8.25 -3.94 10.26
CA LEU A 175 9.30 -3.58 9.28
C LEU A 175 10.45 -4.59 9.29
N ILE A 176 10.87 -5.09 10.46
CA ILE A 176 11.88 -6.15 10.56
C ILE A 176 11.41 -7.41 9.84
N GLU A 177 10.15 -7.82 10.03
CA GLU A 177 9.56 -8.94 9.30
C GLU A 177 9.53 -8.71 7.79
N GLN A 178 9.19 -7.49 7.34
CA GLN A 178 9.27 -7.14 5.91
C GLN A 178 10.70 -7.27 5.37
N HIS A 179 11.70 -6.86 6.15
CA HIS A 179 13.11 -6.94 5.73
C HIS A 179 13.63 -8.37 5.67
N GLN A 180 13.10 -9.28 6.48
CA GLN A 180 13.48 -10.70 6.46
C GLN A 180 13.04 -11.46 5.19
N LYS A 181 12.11 -10.89 4.42
CA LYS A 181 11.67 -11.47 3.14
C LYS A 181 12.64 -11.21 1.99
N ARG A 182 13.50 -10.20 2.14
CA ARG A 182 14.44 -9.70 1.13
C ARG A 182 15.56 -10.69 0.85
#